data_AF-A0A0F6QF77-F1
#
_entry.id   AF-A0A0F6QF77-F1
#
_cell.length_a   1.000
_cell.length_b   1.000
_cell.length_c   1.000
_cell.angle_alpha   90.00
_cell.angle_beta   90.00
_cell.angle_gamma   90.00
#
_symmetry.space_group_name_H-M   'P 1'
#
loop_
_entity.id
_entity.type
_entity.pdbx_description
1 polymer ?
#
loop_
_entity_poly.entity_id
_entity_poly.type
_entity_poly.pdbx_seq_one_letter_code
_entity_poly.pdbx_strand_id
1 'polypeptide(L)'
;MCNCQSYNMGGGEVPEVVLQPQDAALTGGRDSVCVDACIADAIAHLWKCGLPTLNSCCGHSKELPSVVVPESGDPQAYLAALGAFDGRQWVVLRWELVTHKSMAN
;
A
#
# COMPACT_ATOMS: atom_id res chain seq x y z
N MET A 1 7.52 -9.49 14.40
CA MET A 1 8.69 -9.10 13.59
C MET A 1 8.42 -9.54 12.16
N CYS A 2 8.77 -8.76 11.14
CA CYS A 2 8.47 -9.11 9.75
C CYS A 2 9.39 -10.23 9.25
N ASN A 3 8.82 -11.23 8.57
CA ASN A 3 9.53 -12.28 7.82
C ASN A 3 8.92 -12.50 6.42
N CYS A 4 8.28 -11.46 5.87
CA CYS A 4 7.64 -11.53 4.54
C CYS A 4 8.70 -11.70 3.46
N GLN A 5 8.39 -12.55 2.48
CA GLN A 5 9.22 -12.79 1.31
C GLN A 5 9.36 -11.50 0.48
N SER A 6 10.59 -11.10 0.18
CA SER A 6 10.87 -9.93 -0.66
C SER A 6 11.41 -10.36 -2.01
N TYR A 7 10.64 -10.13 -3.08
CA TYR A 7 11.11 -10.41 -4.45
C TYR A 7 12.22 -9.46 -4.91
N ASN A 8 12.26 -8.25 -4.37
CA ASN A 8 13.21 -7.21 -4.78
C ASN A 8 14.49 -7.20 -3.94
N MET A 9 14.40 -7.53 -2.64
CA MET A 9 15.56 -7.53 -1.74
C MET A 9 16.14 -8.92 -1.49
N GLY A 10 15.41 -9.98 -1.82
CA GLY A 10 15.74 -11.34 -1.42
C GLY A 10 15.55 -11.57 0.08
N GLY A 11 15.16 -12.79 0.45
CA GLY A 11 14.95 -13.21 1.84
C GLY A 11 13.50 -13.12 2.32
N GLY A 12 13.29 -13.55 3.56
CA GLY A 12 11.97 -13.85 4.11
C GLY A 12 11.48 -15.23 3.71
N GLU A 13 10.56 -15.79 4.50
CA GLU A 13 10.00 -17.13 4.28
C GLU A 13 8.47 -17.14 4.30
N VAL A 14 7.85 -16.06 4.79
CA VAL A 14 6.40 -15.94 4.86
C VAL A 14 5.90 -15.43 3.50
N PRO A 15 5.07 -16.20 2.77
CA PRO A 15 4.56 -15.78 1.48
C PRO A 15 3.59 -14.61 1.62
N GLU A 16 3.28 -14.00 0.49
CA GLU A 16 2.20 -13.03 0.37
C GLU A 16 0.85 -13.61 0.80
N VAL A 17 -0.05 -12.73 1.22
CA VAL A 17 -1.48 -13.01 1.34
C VAL A 17 -2.18 -12.45 0.11
N VAL A 18 -2.95 -13.28 -0.58
CA VAL A 18 -3.80 -12.85 -1.69
C VAL A 18 -5.12 -12.32 -1.12
N LEU A 19 -5.34 -11.02 -1.22
CA LEU A 19 -6.57 -10.37 -0.80
C LEU A 19 -7.48 -10.11 -2.00
N GLN A 20 -8.79 -10.21 -1.77
CA GLN A 20 -9.83 -9.84 -2.73
C GLN A 20 -10.56 -8.60 -2.19
N PRO A 21 -10.50 -7.45 -2.90
CA PRO A 21 -11.24 -6.27 -2.47
C PRO A 21 -12.74 -6.48 -2.69
N GLN A 22 -13.57 -5.79 -1.91
CA GLN A 22 -15.03 -5.82 -2.12
C GLN A 22 -15.46 -5.06 -3.39
N ASP A 23 -14.59 -4.24 -3.96
CA ASP A 23 -14.76 -3.52 -5.22
C ASP A 23 -13.39 -3.37 -5.91
N ALA A 24 -13.31 -3.74 -7.18
CA ALA A 24 -12.09 -3.62 -7.99
C ALA A 24 -11.60 -2.17 -8.10
N ALA A 25 -12.46 -1.17 -7.92
CA ALA A 25 -12.06 0.24 -7.85
C ALA A 25 -11.07 0.53 -6.70
N LEU A 26 -11.06 -0.30 -5.64
CA LEU A 26 -10.15 -0.16 -4.50
C LEU A 26 -8.71 -0.57 -4.81
N THR A 27 -8.47 -1.24 -5.94
CA THR A 27 -7.18 -1.85 -6.30
C THR A 27 -6.72 -1.47 -7.70
N GLY A 28 -7.30 -0.40 -8.28
CA GLY A 28 -7.02 0.02 -9.65
C GLY A 28 -7.55 -0.96 -10.70
N GLY A 29 -8.64 -1.67 -10.40
CA GLY A 29 -9.33 -2.60 -11.29
C GLY A 29 -8.92 -4.06 -11.15
N ARG A 30 -8.28 -4.47 -10.05
CA ARG A 30 -7.80 -5.85 -9.86
C ARG A 30 -8.72 -6.64 -8.94
N ASP A 31 -9.14 -7.83 -9.38
CA ASP A 31 -9.98 -8.74 -8.58
C ASP A 31 -9.24 -9.36 -7.38
N SER A 32 -7.91 -9.37 -7.43
CA SER A 32 -7.08 -9.82 -6.32
C SER A 32 -5.73 -9.09 -6.29
N VAL A 33 -5.17 -8.91 -5.10
CA VAL A 33 -3.86 -8.27 -4.90
C VAL A 33 -3.06 -9.07 -3.88
N CYS A 34 -1.81 -9.38 -4.21
CA CYS A 34 -0.83 -9.97 -3.31
C CYS A 34 -0.28 -8.89 -2.37
N VAL A 35 -0.35 -9.11 -1.07
CA VAL A 35 0.12 -8.18 -0.04
C VAL A 35 1.04 -8.91 0.93
N ASP A 36 2.11 -8.24 1.37
CA ASP A 36 2.98 -8.73 2.44
C ASP A 36 2.15 -9.16 3.66
N ALA A 37 2.29 -10.42 4.07
CA ALA A 37 1.43 -11.03 5.10
C ALA A 37 1.33 -10.21 6.39
N CYS A 38 2.42 -9.57 6.83
CA CYS A 38 2.44 -8.80 8.07
C CYS A 38 1.73 -7.43 8.00
N ILE A 39 1.29 -6.99 6.82
CA ILE A 39 0.47 -5.77 6.65
C ILE A 39 -0.86 -6.04 5.95
N ALA A 40 -1.16 -7.29 5.58
CA ALA A 40 -2.37 -7.66 4.86
C ALA A 40 -3.65 -7.15 5.55
N ASP A 41 -3.75 -7.29 6.87
CA ASP A 41 -4.92 -6.82 7.63
C ASP A 41 -5.09 -5.29 7.58
N ALA A 42 -3.98 -4.54 7.61
CA ALA A 42 -4.01 -3.08 7.52
C ALA A 42 -4.48 -2.61 6.14
N ILE A 43 -4.02 -3.27 5.07
CA ILE A 43 -4.47 -2.98 3.71
C ILE A 43 -5.94 -3.36 3.52
N ALA A 44 -6.36 -4.53 4.01
CA ALA A 44 -7.77 -4.91 4.00
C ALA A 44 -8.65 -3.93 4.81
N HIS A 45 -8.13 -3.38 5.91
CA HIS A 45 -8.83 -2.35 6.70
C HIS A 45 -9.05 -1.06 5.90
N LEU A 46 -8.02 -0.56 5.21
CA LEU A 46 -8.16 0.60 4.32
C LEU A 46 -9.27 0.39 3.28
N TRP A 47 -9.30 -0.78 2.64
CA TRP A 47 -10.34 -1.10 1.68
C TRP A 47 -11.72 -1.12 2.30
N LYS A 48 -11.90 -1.71 3.49
CA LYS A 48 -13.18 -1.67 4.24
C LYS A 48 -13.65 -0.24 4.53
N CYS A 49 -12.73 0.70 4.70
CA CYS A 49 -13.01 2.12 4.88
C CYS A 49 -13.29 2.86 3.54
N GLY A 50 -13.31 2.15 2.42
CA GLY A 50 -13.50 2.74 1.08
C GLY A 50 -12.27 3.50 0.57
N LEU A 51 -11.09 3.24 1.15
CA LEU A 51 -9.85 3.91 0.81
C LEU A 51 -9.03 3.07 -0.20
N PRO A 52 -9.01 3.44 -1.50
CA PRO A 52 -8.30 2.68 -2.54
C PRO A 52 -6.78 2.72 -2.37
N THR A 53 -6.10 1.63 -2.72
CA THR A 53 -4.63 1.54 -2.70
C THR A 53 -4.10 1.08 -4.04
N LEU A 54 -2.95 1.62 -4.45
CA LEU A 54 -2.30 1.26 -5.71
C LEU A 54 -1.11 0.32 -5.51
N ASN A 55 -0.41 0.45 -4.38
CA ASN A 55 0.70 -0.41 -3.97
C ASN A 55 0.92 -0.35 -2.45
N SER A 56 1.60 -1.34 -1.88
CA SER A 56 1.98 -1.36 -0.46
C SER A 56 3.22 -2.21 -0.22
N CYS A 57 4.00 -1.88 0.81
CA CYS A 57 5.18 -2.66 1.22
C CYS A 57 5.33 -2.58 2.73
N CYS A 58 5.68 -3.70 3.38
CA CYS A 58 5.90 -3.73 4.82
C CYS A 58 7.24 -3.14 5.28
N GLY A 59 8.13 -2.78 4.33
CA GLY A 59 9.48 -2.26 4.61
C GLY A 59 10.48 -3.32 5.11
N HIS A 60 10.04 -4.58 5.26
CA HIS A 60 10.85 -5.73 5.70
C HIS A 60 11.77 -5.45 6.91
N SER A 61 11.26 -4.69 7.89
CA SER A 61 12.00 -4.23 9.09
C SER A 61 13.23 -3.36 8.81
N LYS A 62 13.43 -2.91 7.56
CA LYS A 62 14.50 -1.98 7.16
C LYS A 62 13.98 -0.55 7.03
N GLU A 63 12.72 -0.43 6.61
CA GLU A 63 12.01 0.83 6.43
C GLU A 63 10.65 0.77 7.14
N LEU A 64 10.01 1.93 7.29
CA LEU A 64 8.61 1.99 7.72
C LEU A 64 7.69 1.32 6.67
N PRO A 65 6.58 0.70 7.10
CA PRO A 65 5.56 0.24 6.17
C PRO A 65 4.99 1.42 5.38
N SER A 66 4.72 1.19 4.11
CA SER A 66 4.25 2.22 3.19
C SER A 66 3.08 1.76 2.34
N VAL A 67 2.23 2.72 1.98
CA VAL A 67 1.14 2.54 1.02
C VAL A 67 1.15 3.66 0.00
N VAL A 68 0.94 3.31 -1.26
CA VAL A 68 0.78 4.26 -2.37
C VAL A 68 -0.71 4.38 -2.68
N VAL A 69 -1.22 5.61 -2.68
CA VAL A 69 -2.64 5.94 -2.85
C VAL A 69 -2.86 6.70 -4.17
N PRO A 70 -4.08 6.65 -4.76
CA PRO A 70 -4.36 7.37 -6.00
C PRO A 70 -4.32 8.89 -5.79
N GLU A 71 -4.26 9.63 -6.89
CA GLU A 71 -4.27 11.10 -6.89
C GLU A 71 -5.48 11.70 -6.17
N SER A 72 -6.64 11.05 -6.29
CA SER A 72 -7.87 11.45 -5.59
C SER A 72 -7.87 11.15 -4.09
N GLY A 73 -6.85 10.44 -3.58
CA GLY A 73 -6.71 10.11 -2.17
C GLY A 73 -6.23 11.28 -1.32
N ASP A 74 -6.80 11.44 -0.14
CA ASP A 74 -6.27 12.33 0.91
C ASP A 74 -5.34 11.55 1.84
N PRO A 75 -4.01 11.78 1.82
CA PRO A 75 -3.06 11.05 2.66
C PRO A 75 -3.39 11.07 4.16
N GLN A 76 -4.03 12.14 4.67
CA GLN A 76 -4.37 12.25 6.08
C GLN A 76 -5.49 11.26 6.48
N ALA A 77 -6.46 11.01 5.59
CA ALA A 77 -7.48 10.00 5.83
C ALA A 77 -6.89 8.58 5.95
N TYR A 78 -5.87 8.25 5.13
CA TYR A 78 -5.18 6.96 5.21
C TYR A 78 -4.36 6.86 6.50
N LEU A 79 -3.61 7.90 6.86
CA LEU A 79 -2.85 7.94 8.12
C LEU A 79 -3.77 7.78 9.34
N ALA A 80 -4.93 8.43 9.32
CA ALA A 80 -5.92 8.31 10.40
C ALA A 80 -6.50 6.89 10.49
N ALA A 81 -6.90 6.29 9.36
CA ALA A 81 -7.42 4.92 9.33
C ALA A 81 -6.36 3.90 9.76
N LEU A 82 -5.12 4.04 9.30
CA LEU A 82 -4.00 3.18 9.71
C LEU A 82 -3.69 3.34 11.19
N GLY A 83 -3.58 4.57 11.70
CA GLY A 83 -3.29 4.81 13.11
C GLY A 83 -4.37 4.32 14.07
N ALA A 84 -5.62 4.20 13.61
CA ALA A 84 -6.72 3.61 14.39
C ALA A 84 -6.68 2.07 14.41
N PHE A 85 -6.01 1.42 13.46
CA PHE A 85 -6.02 -0.03 13.27
C PHE A 85 -4.67 -0.71 13.58
N ASP A 86 -3.57 -0.04 13.27
CA ASP A 86 -2.22 -0.57 13.30
C ASP A 86 -1.30 0.38 14.10
N GLY A 87 -0.65 -0.15 15.13
CA GLY A 87 0.21 0.65 16.02
C GLY A 87 1.56 1.04 15.42
N ARG A 88 1.90 0.58 14.21
CA ARG A 88 3.13 0.99 13.51
C ARG A 88 3.04 2.41 12.99
N GLN A 89 4.18 3.07 12.82
CA GLN A 89 4.25 4.29 12.03
C GLN A 89 4.22 3.95 10.54
N TRP A 90 3.49 4.74 9.76
CA TRP A 90 3.26 4.48 8.33
C TRP A 90 3.69 5.65 7.47
N VAL A 91 4.15 5.33 6.25
CA VAL A 91 4.37 6.29 5.18
C VAL A 91 3.22 6.19 4.17
N VAL A 92 2.54 7.30 3.91
CA VAL A 92 1.53 7.38 2.85
C VAL A 92 2.09 8.20 1.70
N LEU A 93 2.22 7.57 0.53
CA LEU A 93 2.67 8.18 -0.72
C LEU A 93 1.47 8.38 -1.62
N ARG A 94 1.38 9.52 -2.32
CA ARG A 94 0.30 9.82 -3.27
C ARG A 94 0.85 10.02 -4.67
N TRP A 95 0.19 9.44 -5.67
CA TRP A 95 0.47 9.77 -7.06
C TRP A 95 0.01 11.18 -7.39
N GLU A 96 0.86 11.96 -8.04
CA GLU A 96 0.52 13.28 -8.57
C GLU A 96 0.88 13.34 -10.05
N LEU A 97 -0.04 13.88 -10.86
CA LEU A 97 0.23 14.13 -12.26
C LEU A 97 1.06 15.42 -12.40
N VAL A 98 2.30 15.27 -12.85
CA VAL A 98 3.22 16.41 -13.06
C VAL A 98 3.55 16.53 -14.55
N THR A 99 3.32 17.72 -15.13
CA THR A 99 3.57 17.98 -16.56
C THR A 99 4.98 18.52 -16.77
N HIS A 100 5.77 17.84 -17.62
CA HIS A 100 7.07 18.31 -18.09
C HIS A 100 7.01 18.57 -19.60
N LYS A 101 7.60 19.68 -20.07
CA LYS A 101 7.71 20.00 -21.50
C LYS A 101 9.18 19.92 -21.90
N SER A 102 9.48 19.23 -23.01
CA SER A 102 10.80 19.30 -23.62
C SER A 102 11.06 20.74 -24.10
N MET A 103 12.24 21.28 -23.83
CA MET A 103 12.66 22.54 -24.46
C MET A 103 13.05 22.27 -25.92
N ALA A 104 12.58 23.10 -26.85
CA ALA A 104 13.09 23.08 -28.22
C ALA A 104 14.51 23.65 -28.21
N ASN A 105 15.45 22.90 -28.81
CA ASN A 105 16.82 23.38 -29.05
C ASN A 105 16.85 24.49 -30.10
#